data_AF-A0A6B1GIL1-F1
#
_entry.id   AF-A0A6B1GIL1-F1
#
_cell.length_a   1.000
_cell.length_b   1.000
_cell.length_c   1.000
_cell.angle_alpha   90.00
_cell.angle_beta   90.00
_cell.angle_gamma   90.00
#
_symmetry.space_group_name_H-M   'P 1'
#
loop_
_entity.id
_entity.type
_entity.pdbx_description
1 polymer ?
#
loop_
_entity_poly.entity_id
_entity_poly.type
_entity_poly.pdbx_seq_one_letter_code
_entity_poly.pdbx_strand_id
1 'polypeptide(L)'
;MNTLIEEAGVDLSGAQQLVDYVRATRDGLGIVPTDTDVVFERFFDESGGMQLVVHAPFGSRINRAWGLALRKRFCVRFDFELQAAANDDGMILSLGPQHSFPLEESFAYVTSGNVEEAVRQSCFYIPLFPTRWRWNTTRALAVPRLRGGKKVQPYLQRMIADDL
;
A
#
# COMPACT_ATOMS: atom_id res chain seq x y z
N MET A 1 31.92 -0.56 -5.10
CA MET A 1 32.07 0.74 -5.77
C MET A 1 32.49 0.55 -7.22
N ASN A 2 33.64 -0.10 -7.50
CA ASN A 2 34.07 -0.39 -8.88
C ASN A 2 33.02 -1.14 -9.72
N THR A 3 32.37 -2.16 -9.16
CA THR A 3 31.31 -2.92 -9.86
C THR A 3 30.14 -2.05 -10.34
N LEU A 4 29.72 -1.04 -9.56
CA LEU A 4 28.63 -0.13 -9.97
C LEU A 4 29.03 0.78 -11.13
N ILE A 5 30.29 1.18 -11.17
CA ILE A 5 30.83 2.04 -12.23
C ILE A 5 31.06 1.22 -13.50
N GLU A 6 31.65 0.04 -13.35
CA GLU A 6 32.06 -0.83 -14.46
C GLU A 6 30.87 -1.57 -15.10
N GLU A 7 29.91 -2.05 -14.32
CA GLU A 7 28.80 -2.87 -14.83
C GLU A 7 27.51 -2.09 -15.04
N ALA A 8 27.19 -1.14 -14.15
CA ALA A 8 25.95 -0.36 -14.21
C ALA A 8 26.12 1.02 -14.86
N GLY A 9 27.35 1.41 -15.22
CA GLY A 9 27.65 2.68 -15.90
C GLY A 9 27.36 3.92 -15.06
N VAL A 10 27.30 3.77 -13.73
CA VAL A 10 27.05 4.88 -12.80
C VAL A 10 28.33 5.69 -12.61
N ASP A 11 28.24 7.00 -12.55
CA ASP A 11 29.39 7.85 -12.26
C ASP A 11 29.86 7.66 -10.79
N LEU A 12 31.06 8.17 -10.48
CA LEU A 12 31.64 8.00 -9.15
C LEU A 12 30.76 8.59 -8.04
N SER A 13 30.13 9.75 -8.29
CA SER A 13 29.26 10.40 -7.30
C SER A 13 27.99 9.60 -7.07
N GLY A 14 27.32 9.14 -8.14
CA GLY A 14 26.15 8.28 -8.05
C GLY A 14 26.44 6.96 -7.34
N ALA A 15 27.58 6.32 -7.65
CA ALA A 15 27.99 5.08 -7.00
C ALA A 15 28.23 5.27 -5.49
N GLN A 16 28.83 6.40 -5.09
CA GLN A 16 29.04 6.72 -3.69
C GLN A 16 27.70 6.93 -2.96
N GLN A 17 26.78 7.71 -3.54
CA GLN A 17 25.45 7.96 -2.96
C GLN A 17 24.64 6.68 -2.79
N LEU A 18 24.67 5.77 -3.78
CA LEU A 18 23.98 4.49 -3.68
C LEU A 18 24.55 3.62 -2.55
N VAL A 19 25.88 3.55 -2.44
CA VAL A 19 26.53 2.79 -1.36
C VAL A 19 26.18 3.37 0.01
N ASP A 20 26.22 4.70 0.14
CA ASP A 20 25.90 5.37 1.40
C ASP A 20 24.43 5.20 1.78
N TYR A 21 23.52 5.27 0.80
CA TYR A 21 22.10 5.01 1.00
C TYR A 21 21.84 3.58 1.49
N VAL A 22 22.40 2.57 0.81
CA VAL A 22 22.24 1.15 1.20
C VAL A 22 22.86 0.88 2.58
N ARG A 23 24.01 1.50 2.90
CA ARG A 23 24.62 1.41 4.23
C ARG A 23 23.72 2.04 5.30
N ALA A 24 23.21 3.24 5.05
CA ALA A 24 22.30 3.91 5.98
C ALA A 24 21.04 3.06 6.24
N THR A 25 20.47 2.44 5.20
CA THR A 25 19.33 1.52 5.33
C THR A 25 19.69 0.32 6.20
N ARG A 26 20.83 -0.35 5.94
CA ARG A 26 21.28 -1.48 6.75
C ARG A 26 21.55 -1.07 8.19
N ASP A 27 22.16 0.09 8.41
CA ASP A 27 22.52 0.56 9.75
C ASP A 27 21.26 0.96 10.55
N GLY A 28 20.21 1.46 9.88
CA GLY A 28 18.92 1.79 10.49
C GLY A 28 18.00 0.57 10.73
N LEU A 29 17.94 -0.37 9.77
CA LEU A 29 17.03 -1.51 9.80
C LEU A 29 17.69 -2.83 10.23
N GLY A 30 19.01 -2.85 10.38
CA GLY A 30 19.83 -4.06 10.60
C GLY A 30 20.13 -4.86 9.33
N ILE A 31 19.19 -4.88 8.38
CA ILE A 31 19.33 -5.52 7.07
C ILE A 31 18.76 -4.62 5.97
N VAL A 32 19.16 -4.86 4.73
CA VAL A 32 18.56 -4.19 3.57
C VAL A 32 17.36 -5.02 3.12
N PRO A 33 16.15 -4.46 3.04
CA PRO A 33 14.99 -5.18 2.52
C PRO A 33 15.23 -5.65 1.08
N THR A 34 14.88 -6.90 0.81
CA THR A 34 15.02 -7.55 -0.51
C THR A 34 13.72 -8.27 -0.89
N ASP A 35 13.73 -9.01 -1.98
CA ASP A 35 12.65 -9.90 -2.37
C ASP A 35 12.49 -11.13 -1.45
N THR A 36 13.54 -11.48 -0.69
CA THR A 36 13.52 -12.57 0.29
C THR A 36 13.42 -12.09 1.74
N ASP A 37 13.82 -10.85 2.00
CA ASP A 37 13.94 -10.28 3.34
C ASP A 37 13.00 -9.08 3.49
N VAL A 38 11.84 -9.32 4.08
CA VAL A 38 10.88 -8.26 4.42
C VAL A 38 11.15 -7.77 5.84
N VAL A 39 11.24 -6.46 6.01
CA VAL A 39 11.47 -5.84 7.33
C VAL A 39 10.18 -5.22 7.84
N PHE A 40 9.82 -5.58 9.07
CA PHE A 40 8.75 -4.92 9.82
C PHE A 40 9.40 -4.00 10.84
N GLU A 41 9.09 -2.72 10.77
CA GLU A 41 9.63 -1.68 11.62
C GLU A 41 8.49 -1.05 12.43
N ARG A 42 8.73 -0.84 13.72
CA ARG A 42 7.81 -0.12 14.59
C ARG A 42 8.50 1.10 15.19
N PHE A 43 7.85 2.26 15.07
CA PHE A 43 8.22 3.45 15.81
C PHE A 43 6.97 4.14 16.36
N PHE A 44 7.19 5.07 17.30
CA PHE A 44 6.13 5.88 17.88
C PHE A 44 6.32 7.32 17.43
N ASP A 45 5.23 7.96 17.00
CA ASP A 45 5.26 9.38 16.65
C ASP A 45 5.22 10.27 17.91
N GLU A 46 5.39 11.58 17.72
CA GLU A 46 5.39 12.56 18.82
C GLU A 46 4.05 12.63 19.57
N SER A 47 2.96 12.17 18.96
CA SER A 47 1.64 12.09 19.60
C SER A 47 1.44 10.80 20.40
N GLY A 48 2.45 9.91 20.42
CA GLY A 48 2.40 8.59 21.05
C GLY A 48 1.67 7.54 20.20
N GLY A 49 1.30 7.87 18.95
CA GLY A 49 0.73 6.93 18.00
C GLY A 49 1.78 5.93 17.52
N MET A 50 1.36 4.68 17.31
CA MET A 50 2.24 3.63 16.78
C MET A 50 2.19 3.63 15.25
N GLN A 51 3.35 3.62 14.62
CA GLN A 51 3.50 3.46 13.18
C GLN A 51 4.16 2.10 12.93
N LEU A 52 3.50 1.28 12.11
CA LEU A 52 4.07 0.04 11.59
C LEU A 52 4.42 0.26 10.12
N VAL A 53 5.70 0.15 9.78
CA VAL A 53 6.19 0.18 8.40
C VAL A 53 6.62 -1.23 8.00
N VAL A 54 6.15 -1.69 6.86
CA VAL A 54 6.60 -2.93 6.24
C VAL A 54 7.38 -2.56 4.99
N HIS A 55 8.69 -2.73 5.03
CA HIS A 55 9.59 -2.51 3.90
C HIS A 55 9.62 -3.76 3.03
N ALA A 56 9.05 -3.66 1.84
CA ALA A 56 8.81 -4.77 0.93
C ALA A 56 8.88 -4.29 -0.53
N PRO A 57 9.99 -4.54 -1.25
CA PRO A 57 10.21 -4.10 -2.63
C PRO A 57 9.45 -4.96 -3.66
N PHE A 58 8.17 -5.25 -3.40
CA PHE A 58 7.31 -6.09 -4.26
C PHE A 58 6.43 -5.27 -5.23
N GLY A 59 6.52 -3.94 -5.17
CA GLY A 59 5.73 -3.04 -6.00
C GLY A 59 4.32 -2.78 -5.45
N SER A 60 3.76 -1.64 -5.86
CA SER A 60 2.54 -1.08 -5.26
C SER A 60 1.30 -1.93 -5.46
N ARG A 61 1.27 -2.81 -6.46
CA ARG A 61 0.15 -3.75 -6.65
C ARG A 61 0.09 -4.78 -5.52
N ILE A 62 1.23 -5.36 -5.15
CA ILE A 62 1.32 -6.37 -4.09
C ILE A 62 1.18 -5.69 -2.73
N ASN A 63 1.92 -4.61 -2.51
CA ASN A 63 1.92 -3.89 -1.24
C ASN A 63 0.54 -3.32 -0.90
N ARG A 64 -0.22 -2.80 -1.88
CA ARG A 64 -1.61 -2.38 -1.64
C ARG A 64 -2.51 -3.53 -1.24
N ALA A 65 -2.45 -4.66 -1.95
CA ALA A 65 -3.27 -5.81 -1.61
C ALA A 65 -2.95 -6.32 -0.19
N TRP A 66 -1.66 -6.40 0.14
CA TRP A 66 -1.22 -6.81 1.46
C TRP A 66 -1.66 -5.81 2.55
N GLY A 67 -1.49 -4.51 2.32
CA GLY A 67 -1.95 -3.47 3.25
C GLY A 67 -3.46 -3.50 3.50
N LEU A 68 -4.27 -3.83 2.47
CA LEU A 68 -5.70 -4.01 2.63
C LEU A 68 -6.05 -5.23 3.47
N ALA A 69 -5.37 -6.35 3.23
CA ALA A 69 -5.54 -7.56 4.01
C ALA A 69 -5.18 -7.31 5.49
N LEU A 70 -4.04 -6.67 5.75
CA LEU A 70 -3.62 -6.29 7.09
C LEU A 70 -4.67 -5.38 7.74
N ARG A 71 -5.04 -4.26 7.09
CA ARG A 71 -6.04 -3.32 7.60
C ARG A 71 -7.33 -4.02 8.03
N LYS A 72 -7.87 -4.90 7.18
CA LYS A 72 -9.10 -5.66 7.49
C LYS A 72 -8.95 -6.55 8.72
N ARG A 73 -7.82 -7.25 8.84
CA ARG A 73 -7.55 -8.15 9.97
C ARG A 73 -7.30 -7.37 11.27
N PHE A 74 -6.66 -6.20 11.19
CA PHE A 74 -6.53 -5.28 12.32
C PHE A 74 -7.89 -4.73 12.77
N CYS A 75 -8.73 -4.23 11.85
CA CYS A 75 -10.06 -3.73 12.18
C CYS A 75 -10.91 -4.76 12.93
N VAL A 76 -10.88 -6.02 12.49
CA VAL A 76 -11.64 -7.10 13.16
C VAL A 76 -11.15 -7.37 14.58
N ARG A 77 -9.86 -7.17 14.86
CA ARG A 77 -9.27 -7.46 16.16
C ARG A 77 -9.37 -6.28 17.14
N PHE A 78 -9.29 -5.05 16.64
CA PHE A 78 -9.22 -3.85 17.47
C PHE A 78 -10.45 -2.93 17.39
N ASP A 79 -11.46 -3.29 16.60
CA ASP A 79 -12.73 -2.56 16.45
C ASP A 79 -12.59 -1.07 16.08
N PHE A 80 -11.56 -0.73 15.29
CA PHE A 80 -11.37 0.62 14.76
C PHE A 80 -10.87 0.60 13.31
N GLU A 81 -11.13 1.68 12.56
CA GLU A 81 -10.65 1.83 11.18
C GLU A 81 -9.21 2.35 11.16
N LEU A 82 -8.30 1.51 10.66
CA LEU A 82 -6.87 1.81 10.60
C LEU A 82 -6.53 2.47 9.25
N GLN A 83 -5.74 3.55 9.28
CA GLN A 83 -5.25 4.19 8.06
C GLN A 83 -4.03 3.45 7.53
N ALA A 84 -4.11 3.00 6.27
CA ALA A 84 -3.02 2.29 5.61
C ALA A 84 -2.68 2.96 4.28
N ALA A 85 -1.39 3.16 4.03
CA ALA A 85 -0.88 3.64 2.76
C ALA A 85 0.19 2.68 2.23
N ALA A 86 0.28 2.52 0.91
CA ALA A 86 1.24 1.62 0.28
C ALA A 86 1.79 2.23 -1.01
N ASN A 87 3.10 2.02 -1.22
CA ASN A 87 3.85 2.43 -2.39
C ASN A 87 4.60 1.21 -2.97
N ASP A 88 5.57 1.46 -3.87
CA ASP A 88 6.31 0.39 -4.53
C ASP A 88 7.31 -0.33 -3.61
N ASP A 89 7.77 0.34 -2.56
CA ASP A 89 8.83 -0.16 -1.67
C ASP A 89 8.31 -0.65 -0.31
N GLY A 90 7.02 -0.45 -0.02
CA GLY A 90 6.41 -0.93 1.20
C GLY A 90 5.01 -0.42 1.49
N MET A 91 4.62 -0.51 2.76
CA MET A 91 3.37 0.01 3.28
C MET A 91 3.51 0.47 4.72
N ILE A 92 2.63 1.38 5.13
CA ILE A 92 2.55 1.91 6.49
C ILE A 92 1.13 1.74 7.02
N LEU A 93 1.04 1.36 8.29
CA LEU A 93 -0.18 1.25 9.07
C LEU A 93 -0.04 2.17 10.29
N SER A 94 -0.93 3.16 10.39
CA SER A 94 -0.92 4.16 11.46
C SER A 94 -1.98 3.85 12.51
N LEU A 95 -1.55 3.76 13.77
CA LEU A 95 -2.40 3.51 14.93
C LEU A 95 -2.41 4.71 15.87
N GLY A 96 -3.59 5.01 16.42
CA GLY A 96 -3.72 6.01 17.46
C GLY A 96 -3.03 5.60 18.78
N PRO A 97 -2.76 6.55 19.69
CA PRO A 97 -1.98 6.31 20.90
C PRO A 97 -2.61 5.31 21.89
N GLN A 98 -3.91 5.04 21.74
CA GLN A 98 -4.62 4.08 22.59
C GLN A 98 -4.47 2.63 22.11
N HIS A 99 -3.85 2.40 20.96
CA HIS A 99 -3.72 1.10 20.35
C HIS A 99 -2.27 0.82 19.98
N SER A 100 -1.76 -0.30 20.47
CA SER A 100 -0.47 -0.84 20.07
C SER A 100 -0.52 -2.36 20.15
N PHE A 101 0.42 -3.02 19.48
CA PHE A 101 0.57 -4.46 19.53
C PHE A 101 2.06 -4.85 19.43
N PRO A 102 2.43 -6.05 19.90
CA PRO A 102 3.77 -6.60 19.69
C PRO A 102 4.03 -6.79 18.19
N LEU A 103 5.22 -6.38 17.73
CA LEU A 103 5.59 -6.43 16.32
C LEU A 103 5.48 -7.85 15.75
N GLU A 104 5.76 -8.85 16.56
CA GLU A 104 5.76 -10.27 16.22
C GLU A 104 4.36 -10.79 15.85
N GLU A 105 3.30 -10.17 16.39
CA GLU A 105 1.93 -10.54 16.03
C GLU A 105 1.59 -10.13 14.60
N SER A 106 2.30 -9.14 14.03
CA SER A 106 2.02 -8.62 12.69
C SER A 106 2.20 -9.66 11.58
N PHE A 107 3.18 -10.55 11.74
CA PHE A 107 3.49 -11.61 10.77
C PHE A 107 2.36 -12.64 10.61
N ALA A 108 1.56 -12.83 11.67
CA ALA A 108 0.53 -13.87 11.70
C ALA A 108 -0.82 -13.40 11.17
N TYR A 109 -1.03 -12.10 10.96
CA TYR A 109 -2.35 -11.57 10.58
C TYR A 109 -2.76 -11.94 9.16
N VAL A 110 -1.81 -11.95 8.24
CA VAL A 110 -2.03 -12.27 6.82
C VAL A 110 -1.19 -13.48 6.46
N THR A 111 -1.86 -14.54 6.03
CA THR A 111 -1.25 -15.81 5.63
C THR A 111 -1.73 -16.16 4.22
N SER A 112 -1.01 -17.07 3.56
CA SER A 112 -1.41 -17.57 2.24
C SER A 112 -2.83 -18.14 2.21
N GLY A 113 -3.31 -18.70 3.33
CA GLY A 113 -4.66 -19.25 3.46
C GLY A 113 -5.78 -18.22 3.68
N ASN A 114 -5.45 -16.98 4.07
CA ASN A 114 -6.46 -15.96 4.39
C ASN A 114 -6.39 -14.69 3.52
N VAL A 115 -5.27 -14.47 2.81
CA VAL A 115 -5.00 -13.22 2.10
C VAL A 115 -6.04 -12.95 1.01
N GLU A 116 -6.44 -13.97 0.26
CA GLU A 116 -7.39 -13.81 -0.84
C GLU A 116 -8.74 -13.28 -0.35
N GLU A 117 -9.31 -13.92 0.68
CA GLU A 117 -10.60 -13.52 1.24
C GLU A 117 -10.51 -12.15 1.91
N ALA A 118 -9.42 -11.89 2.64
CA ALA A 118 -9.20 -10.58 3.26
C ALA A 118 -9.15 -9.45 2.22
N VAL A 119 -8.44 -9.65 1.11
CA VAL A 119 -8.39 -8.67 0.01
C VAL A 119 -9.73 -8.54 -0.68
N ARG A 120 -10.41 -9.66 -0.97
CA ARG A 120 -11.73 -9.68 -1.62
C ARG A 120 -12.77 -8.88 -0.85
N GLN A 121 -12.84 -9.04 0.47
CA GLN A 121 -13.77 -8.26 1.29
C GLN A 121 -13.37 -6.79 1.36
N SER A 122 -12.08 -6.49 1.37
CA SER A 122 -11.57 -5.13 1.54
C SER A 122 -11.66 -4.28 0.28
N CYS A 123 -11.67 -4.91 -0.91
CA CYS A 123 -11.58 -4.20 -2.18
C CYS A 123 -12.80 -3.31 -2.47
N PHE A 124 -13.96 -3.64 -1.91
CA PHE A 124 -15.18 -2.83 -2.07
C PHE A 124 -15.12 -1.49 -1.32
N TYR A 125 -14.39 -1.44 -0.22
CA TYR A 125 -14.33 -0.28 0.68
C TYR A 125 -13.15 0.66 0.38
N ILE A 126 -12.55 0.53 -0.80
CA ILE A 126 -11.49 1.45 -1.25
C ILE A 126 -11.92 2.28 -2.45
N PRO A 127 -11.40 3.52 -2.61
CA PRO A 127 -11.74 4.39 -3.74
C PRO A 127 -11.49 3.80 -5.13
N LEU A 128 -10.65 2.76 -5.21
CA LEU A 128 -10.37 2.05 -6.47
C LEU A 128 -11.62 1.36 -7.02
N PHE A 129 -12.45 0.74 -6.17
CA PHE A 129 -13.59 -0.05 -6.64
C PHE A 129 -14.66 0.81 -7.34
N PRO A 130 -15.19 1.90 -6.74
CA PRO A 130 -16.12 2.79 -7.43
C PRO A 130 -15.55 3.36 -8.73
N THR A 131 -14.23 3.57 -8.78
CA THR A 131 -13.55 4.01 -10.00
C THR A 131 -13.56 2.96 -11.10
N ARG A 132 -13.26 1.70 -10.77
CA ARG A 132 -13.30 0.58 -11.72
C ARG A 132 -14.74 0.23 -12.11
N TRP A 133 -15.68 0.31 -11.17
CA TRP A 133 -17.11 0.14 -11.40
C TRP A 133 -17.62 1.11 -12.46
N ARG A 134 -17.37 2.41 -12.28
CA ARG A 134 -17.74 3.45 -13.26
C ARG A 134 -17.12 3.21 -14.64
N TRP A 135 -15.88 2.73 -14.72
CA TRP A 135 -15.28 2.38 -16.01
C TRP A 135 -15.98 1.20 -16.67
N ASN A 136 -16.42 0.21 -15.89
CA ASN A 136 -17.19 -0.91 -16.40
C ASN A 136 -18.58 -0.46 -16.88
N THR A 137 -19.34 0.28 -16.07
CA THR A 137 -20.68 0.76 -16.44
C THR A 137 -20.65 1.71 -17.63
N THR A 138 -19.62 2.56 -17.74
CA THR A 138 -19.42 3.44 -18.91
C THR A 138 -19.08 2.66 -20.18
N ARG A 139 -18.23 1.61 -20.08
CA ARG A 139 -17.87 0.77 -21.23
C ARG A 139 -19.01 -0.15 -21.68
N ALA A 140 -19.81 -0.62 -20.72
CA ALA A 140 -21.02 -1.40 -20.97
C ALA A 140 -22.20 -0.54 -21.48
N LEU A 141 -22.02 0.77 -21.62
CA LEU A 141 -23.05 1.75 -22.00
C LEU A 141 -24.24 1.82 -21.03
N ALA A 142 -24.10 1.28 -19.80
CA ALA A 142 -25.09 1.40 -18.74
C ALA A 142 -25.18 2.84 -18.19
N VAL A 143 -24.06 3.57 -18.22
CA VAL A 143 -24.01 5.00 -17.89
C VAL A 143 -23.85 5.83 -19.18
N PRO A 144 -24.80 6.73 -19.50
CA PRO A 144 -24.74 7.50 -20.73
C PRO A 144 -23.61 8.54 -20.70
N ARG A 145 -22.79 8.55 -21.75
CA ARG A 145 -21.70 9.53 -21.94
C ARG A 145 -22.18 10.83 -22.59
N LEU A 146 -23.29 10.76 -23.31
CA LEU A 146 -23.93 11.86 -24.01
C LEU A 146 -25.42 11.91 -23.62
N ARG A 147 -25.96 13.12 -23.41
CA ARG A 147 -27.38 13.36 -23.20
C ARG A 147 -27.80 14.60 -23.98
N GLY A 148 -28.79 14.46 -24.87
CA GLY A 148 -29.23 15.56 -25.74
C GLY A 148 -28.11 16.14 -26.62
N GLY A 149 -27.23 15.28 -27.16
CA GLY A 149 -26.10 15.68 -28.01
C GLY A 149 -24.91 16.32 -27.26
N LYS A 150 -24.98 16.50 -25.94
CA LYS A 150 -23.90 17.07 -25.12
C LYS A 150 -23.25 16.01 -24.23
N LYS A 151 -21.95 16.18 -23.94
CA LYS A 151 -21.22 15.34 -22.98
C LYS A 151 -21.83 15.50 -21.58
N VAL A 152 -22.09 14.38 -20.92
CA VAL A 152 -22.49 14.37 -19.51
C VAL A 152 -21.28 14.76 -18.67
N GLN A 153 -21.48 15.65 -17.70
CA GLN A 153 -20.40 16.13 -16.83
C GLN A 153 -19.83 15.00 -15.96
N PRO A 154 -18.52 14.97 -15.67
CA PRO A 154 -17.90 13.88 -14.92
C PRO A 154 -18.52 13.59 -13.54
N TYR A 155 -18.96 14.62 -12.81
CA TYR A 155 -19.60 14.44 -11.51
C TYR A 155 -20.98 13.76 -11.63
N LEU A 156 -21.75 14.06 -12.68
CA LEU A 156 -23.02 13.39 -12.98
C LEU A 156 -22.80 11.93 -13.38
N GLN A 157 -21.77 11.64 -14.18
CA GLN A 157 -21.40 10.26 -14.52
C GLN A 157 -20.99 9.46 -13.28
N ARG A 158 -20.33 10.10 -12.30
CA ARG A 158 -20.01 9.48 -11.02
C ARG A 158 -21.30 9.16 -10.25
N MET A 159 -22.17 10.14 -10.06
CA MET A 159 -23.45 9.98 -9.35
C MET A 159 -24.30 8.85 -9.95
N ILE A 160 -24.51 8.84 -11.26
CA ILE A 160 -25.32 7.80 -11.94
C ILE A 160 -24.65 6.42 -11.83
N ALA A 161 -23.32 6.35 -11.89
CA ALA A 161 -22.62 5.07 -11.74
C ALA A 161 -22.69 4.54 -10.30
N ASP A 162 -22.70 5.41 -9.31
CA ASP A 162 -22.78 5.05 -7.89
C ASP A 162 -24.22 4.61 -7.49
N ASP A 163 -25.25 5.01 -8.25
CA ASP A 163 -26.65 4.56 -8.09
C ASP A 163 -26.94 3.15 -8.66
N LEU A 164 -26.00 2.55 -9.40
CA LEU A 164 -26.10 1.21 -10.01
C LEU A 164 -25.43 0.14 -9.14
#